data_AF-A0A2N5X3L4-F1
#
_entry.id   AF-A0A2N5X3L4-F1
#
_cell.length_a   1.000
_cell.length_b   1.000
_cell.length_c   1.000
_cell.angle_alpha   90.00
_cell.angle_beta   90.00
_cell.angle_gamma   90.00
#
_symmetry.space_group_name_H-M   'P 1'
#
loop_
_entity.id
_entity.type
_entity.pdbx_description
1 polymer ?
#
loop_
_entity_poly.entity_id
_entity_poly.type
_entity_poly.pdbx_seq_one_letter_code
_entity_poly.pdbx_strand_id
1 'polypeptide(L)'
;MLLVVRGHADQAAMDVLSDVIWQHTAGYRPTVLVDLRDVESIDRRALDPLLHAALRLYTSGGNIGLIAPSEPVRDVVARTGTAPLLPAYDDADCALKDLAERSPAHRR
;
A
#
# COMPACT_ATOMS: atom_id res chain seq x y z
N MET A 1 -3.22 -10.52 0.17
CA MET A 1 -4.52 -9.90 0.44
C MET A 1 -4.71 -8.74 -0.52
N LEU A 2 -5.88 -8.59 -1.13
CA LEU A 2 -6.24 -7.44 -1.98
C LEU A 2 -7.36 -6.66 -1.29
N LEU A 3 -7.17 -5.35 -1.12
CA LEU A 3 -8.15 -4.41 -0.60
C LEU A 3 -8.52 -3.44 -1.71
N VAL A 4 -9.81 -3.27 -2.00
CA VAL A 4 -10.29 -2.35 -3.04
C VAL A 4 -10.92 -1.14 -2.38
N VAL A 5 -10.42 0.04 -2.70
CA VAL A 5 -10.94 1.32 -2.22
C VAL A 5 -11.68 1.98 -3.37
N ARG A 6 -12.89 2.49 -3.09
CA ARG A 6 -13.73 3.19 -4.06
C ARG A 6 -14.17 4.53 -3.51
N GLY A 7 -14.25 5.53 -4.39
CA GLY A 7 -14.72 6.86 -4.03
C GLY A 7 -13.59 7.77 -3.54
N HIS A 8 -13.75 8.37 -2.36
CA HIS A 8 -12.81 9.38 -1.85
C HIS A 8 -11.86 8.76 -0.80
N ALA A 9 -10.55 8.95 -1.01
CA ALA A 9 -9.52 8.55 -0.06
C ALA A 9 -9.11 9.74 0.81
N ASP A 10 -9.84 9.93 1.92
CA ASP A 10 -9.48 10.86 2.98
C ASP A 10 -8.73 10.16 4.13
N GLN A 11 -8.33 10.93 5.14
CA GLN A 11 -7.60 10.40 6.28
C GLN A 11 -8.41 9.37 7.07
N ALA A 12 -9.70 9.61 7.30
CA ALA A 12 -10.54 8.71 8.09
C ALA A 12 -10.73 7.36 7.38
N ALA A 13 -10.91 7.37 6.05
CA ALA A 13 -10.99 6.16 5.25
C ALA A 13 -9.67 5.35 5.31
N MET A 14 -8.53 6.04 5.32
CA MET A 14 -7.22 5.38 5.37
C MET A 14 -6.87 4.86 6.77
N ASP A 15 -7.36 5.50 7.84
CA ASP A 15 -7.28 4.96 9.20
C ASP A 15 -8.03 3.63 9.31
N VAL A 16 -9.28 3.58 8.81
CA VAL A 16 -10.08 2.34 8.77
C VAL A 16 -9.38 1.27 7.94
N LEU A 17 -8.82 1.65 6.78
CA LEU A 17 -8.08 0.72 5.93
C LEU A 17 -6.85 0.14 6.64
N SER A 18 -6.10 0.96 7.37
CA SER A 18 -4.95 0.52 8.17
C SER A 18 -5.37 -0.48 9.26
N ASP A 19 -6.50 -0.24 9.93
CA ASP A 19 -7.04 -1.17 10.92
C ASP A 19 -7.47 -2.51 10.29
N VAL A 20 -8.10 -2.48 9.12
CA VAL A 20 -8.45 -3.69 8.35
C VAL A 20 -7.18 -4.46 7.98
N ILE A 21 -6.15 -3.77 7.49
CA ILE A 21 -4.84 -4.40 7.22
C ILE A 21 -4.34 -5.09 8.48
N TRP A 22 -4.36 -4.40 9.62
CA TRP A 22 -3.88 -4.97 10.87
C TRP A 22 -4.62 -6.24 11.28
N GLN A 23 -5.95 -6.22 11.26
CA GLN A 23 -6.76 -7.36 11.69
C GLN A 23 -6.56 -8.62 10.83
N HIS A 24 -6.22 -8.45 9.55
CA HIS A 24 -6.12 -9.55 8.59
C HIS A 24 -4.69 -9.97 8.24
N THR A 25 -3.67 -9.31 8.80
CA THR A 25 -2.26 -9.59 8.50
C THR A 25 -1.49 -10.24 9.65
N ALA A 26 -2.19 -10.74 10.67
CA ALA A 26 -1.60 -11.56 11.72
C ALA A 26 -1.14 -12.92 11.14
N GLY A 27 0.09 -12.99 10.64
CA GLY A 27 0.65 -14.18 9.99
C GLY A 27 2.07 -13.96 9.49
N TYR A 28 2.73 -15.03 9.00
CA TYR A 28 4.11 -14.93 8.52
C TYR A 28 4.14 -14.29 7.11
N ARG A 29 4.74 -13.10 7.02
CA ARG A 29 5.04 -12.37 5.77
C ARG A 29 3.84 -12.07 4.86
N PRO A 30 2.82 -11.36 5.38
CA PRO A 30 1.66 -10.96 4.59
C PRO A 30 2.06 -10.06 3.42
N THR A 31 1.53 -10.34 2.22
CA THR A 31 1.59 -9.41 1.07
C THR A 31 0.23 -8.74 0.91
N VAL A 32 0.21 -7.41 0.95
CA VAL A 32 -1.01 -6.59 0.87
C VAL A 32 -0.97 -5.74 -0.38
N LEU A 33 -2.06 -5.76 -1.16
CA LEU A 33 -2.27 -4.85 -2.27
C LEU A 33 -3.47 -3.97 -1.96
N VAL A 34 -3.29 -2.66 -2.11
CA VAL A 34 -4.37 -1.67 -1.98
C VAL A 34 -4.67 -1.11 -3.36
N ASP A 35 -5.86 -1.41 -3.86
CA ASP A 35 -6.34 -0.97 -5.15
C ASP A 35 -7.08 0.36 -5.03
N LEU A 36 -6.50 1.39 -5.64
CA LEU A 36 -6.95 2.77 -5.65
C LEU A 36 -7.42 3.21 -7.06
N ARG A 37 -7.69 2.25 -7.96
CA ARG A 37 -8.10 2.55 -9.35
C ARG A 37 -9.36 3.41 -9.44
N ASP A 38 -10.30 3.18 -8.53
CA ASP A 38 -11.59 3.88 -8.46
C ASP A 38 -11.54 5.08 -7.48
N VAL A 39 -10.34 5.57 -7.14
CA VAL A 39 -10.15 6.73 -6.26
C VAL A 39 -9.84 7.97 -7.08
N GLU A 40 -10.76 8.93 -7.05
CA GLU A 40 -10.71 10.15 -7.86
C GLU A 40 -9.71 11.19 -7.32
N SER A 41 -9.50 11.19 -5.99
CA SER A 41 -8.56 12.09 -5.33
C SER A 41 -8.02 11.49 -4.03
N ILE A 42 -6.78 11.86 -3.68
CA ILE A 42 -6.14 11.48 -2.42
C ILE A 42 -5.48 12.71 -1.79
N ASP A 43 -5.74 12.94 -0.51
CA ASP A 43 -5.01 13.94 0.28
C ASP A 43 -3.65 13.36 0.69
N ARG A 44 -2.61 14.20 0.74
CA ARG A 44 -1.31 13.84 1.31
C ARG A 44 -1.46 13.23 2.72
N ARG A 45 -2.38 13.75 3.54
CA ARG A 45 -2.65 13.23 4.89
C ARG A 45 -3.23 11.81 4.89
N ALA A 46 -3.90 11.42 3.80
CA ALA A 46 -4.43 10.08 3.63
C ALA A 46 -3.32 9.04 3.41
N LEU A 47 -2.10 9.45 3.03
CA LEU A 47 -0.97 8.53 2.92
C LEU A 47 -0.34 8.16 4.26
N ASP A 48 -0.48 8.98 5.31
CA ASP A 48 0.20 8.74 6.58
C ASP A 48 -0.21 7.40 7.23
N PRO A 49 -1.51 7.04 7.30
CA PRO A 49 -1.93 5.74 7.82
C PRO A 49 -1.41 4.56 6.98
N LEU A 50 -1.41 4.71 5.66
CA LEU A 50 -0.87 3.71 4.74
C LEU A 50 0.64 3.52 4.90
N LEU A 51 1.39 4.60 5.13
CA LEU A 51 2.82 4.54 5.38
C LEU A 51 3.12 3.85 6.72
N HIS A 52 2.34 4.13 7.76
CA HIS A 52 2.46 3.42 9.03
C HIS A 52 2.17 1.92 8.88
N ALA A 53 1.13 1.56 8.13
CA ALA A 53 0.83 0.18 7.79
C ALA A 53 2.00 -0.47 7.00
N ALA A 54 2.57 0.24 6.02
CA ALA A 54 3.70 -0.21 5.23
C ALA A 54 4.94 -0.51 6.07
N LEU A 55 5.33 0.44 6.93
CA LEU A 55 6.44 0.29 7.87
C LEU A 55 6.24 -0.91 8.80
N ARG A 56 5.02 -1.10 9.28
CA ARG A 56 4.68 -2.19 10.20
C ARG A 56 4.68 -3.55 9.50
N LEU A 57 4.18 -3.62 8.27
CA LEU A 57 4.27 -4.83 7.45
C LEU A 57 5.74 -5.16 7.18
N TYR A 58 6.54 -4.17 6.81
CA TYR A 58 7.97 -4.33 6.59
C TYR A 58 8.70 -4.89 7.81
N THR A 59 8.44 -4.36 9.01
CA THR A 59 9.07 -4.88 10.26
C THR A 59 8.60 -6.29 10.62
N SER A 60 7.41 -6.71 10.18
CA SER A 60 6.93 -8.10 10.30
C SER A 60 7.39 -9.03 9.17
N GLY A 61 8.19 -8.53 8.22
CA GLY A 61 8.67 -9.27 7.05
C GLY A 61 7.65 -9.44 5.93
N GLY A 62 6.52 -8.74 6.01
CA GLY A 62 5.52 -8.62 4.96
C GLY A 62 5.78 -7.44 4.03
N ASN A 63 4.91 -7.26 3.04
CA ASN A 63 5.00 -6.22 2.03
C ASN A 63 3.65 -5.57 1.77
N ILE A 64 3.68 -4.33 1.28
CA ILE A 64 2.50 -3.63 0.77
C ILE A 64 2.81 -2.98 -0.57
N GLY A 65 1.80 -2.87 -1.44
CA GLY A 65 1.86 -2.11 -2.68
C GLY A 65 0.52 -1.44 -2.99
N LEU A 66 0.58 -0.32 -3.70
CA LEU A 66 -0.59 0.38 -4.23
C LEU A 66 -0.79 0.01 -5.69
N ILE A 67 -2.02 -0.26 -6.10
CA ILE A 67 -2.43 -0.29 -7.50
C ILE A 67 -3.10 1.06 -7.76
N ALA A 68 -2.39 1.95 -8.42
CA ALA A 68 -2.80 3.34 -8.56
C ALA A 68 -2.44 3.84 -9.97
N PRO A 69 -3.32 3.65 -10.97
CA PRO A 69 -3.09 4.15 -12.32
C PRO A 69 -3.35 5.66 -12.42
N SER A 70 -3.99 6.27 -11.42
CA SER A 70 -4.32 7.69 -11.44
C SER A 70 -3.07 8.54 -11.13
N GLU A 71 -2.77 9.47 -12.03
CA GLU A 71 -1.65 10.41 -11.94
C GLU A 71 -1.62 11.15 -10.59
N PRO A 72 -2.75 11.62 -10.01
CA PRO A 72 -2.74 12.29 -8.71
C PRO A 72 -2.17 11.44 -7.57
N VAL A 73 -2.48 10.14 -7.52
CA VAL A 73 -1.99 9.24 -6.46
C VAL A 73 -0.49 8.99 -6.63
N ARG A 74 -0.04 8.75 -7.87
CA ARG A 74 1.39 8.57 -8.18
C ARG A 74 2.19 9.82 -7.83
N ASP A 75 1.65 10.98 -8.14
CA ASP A 75 2.21 12.29 -7.83
C ASP A 75 2.39 12.51 -6.34
N VAL A 76 1.36 12.21 -5.53
CA VAL A 76 1.45 12.37 -4.08
C VAL A 76 2.50 11.41 -3.51
N VAL A 77 2.50 10.14 -3.92
CA VAL A 77 3.50 9.14 -3.48
C VAL A 77 4.93 9.52 -3.87
N ALA A 78 5.12 10.04 -5.09
CA ALA A 78 6.41 10.51 -5.57
C ALA A 78 6.90 11.71 -4.75
N ARG A 79 6.02 12.69 -4.48
CA ARG A 79 6.34 13.89 -3.69
C ARG A 79 6.62 13.59 -2.22
N THR A 80 6.08 12.51 -1.65
CA THR A 80 6.33 12.13 -0.25
C THR A 80 7.59 11.30 -0.08
N GLY A 81 8.22 10.84 -1.16
CA GLY A 81 9.43 10.01 -1.09
C GLY A 81 9.16 8.63 -0.46
N THR A 82 7.90 8.19 -0.42
CA THR A 82 7.47 6.96 0.25
C THR A 82 7.57 5.73 -0.64
N ALA A 83 7.91 5.90 -1.92
CA ALA A 83 8.04 4.83 -2.91
C ALA A 83 8.87 3.61 -2.46
N PRO A 84 9.95 3.73 -1.65
CA PRO A 84 10.67 2.55 -1.16
C PRO A 84 9.84 1.63 -0.25
N LEU A 85 8.89 2.20 0.50
CA LEU A 85 8.05 1.50 1.47
C LEU A 85 6.64 1.23 0.96
N LEU A 86 6.13 2.13 0.12
CA LEU A 86 4.80 2.09 -0.45
C LEU A 86 4.88 2.29 -1.97
N PRO A 87 5.40 1.28 -2.71
CA PRO A 87 5.51 1.35 -4.16
C PRO A 87 4.11 1.36 -4.81
N ALA A 88 3.99 2.11 -5.90
CA ALA A 88 2.78 2.19 -6.70
C ALA A 88 2.99 1.52 -8.07
N TYR A 89 2.02 0.69 -8.46
CA TYR A 89 2.03 -0.10 -9.67
C TYR A 89 0.81 0.22 -10.53
N ASP A 90 0.91 -0.03 -11.84
CA ASP A 90 -0.19 0.15 -12.77
C ASP A 90 -1.27 -0.94 -12.63
N ASP A 91 -0.86 -2.16 -12.25
CA ASP A 91 -1.74 -3.31 -12.07
C ASP A 91 -1.27 -4.26 -10.97
N ALA A 92 -2.15 -5.18 -10.59
CA ALA A 92 -1.91 -6.16 -9.53
C ALA A 92 -0.83 -7.18 -9.89
N ASP A 93 -0.70 -7.56 -11.16
CA ASP A 93 0.24 -8.61 -11.58
C ASP A 93 1.68 -8.10 -11.51
N CYS A 94 1.92 -6.86 -11.92
CA CYS A 94 3.20 -6.16 -11.75
C CYS A 94 3.54 -6.03 -10.26
N ALA A 95 2.56 -5.65 -9.43
CA ALA A 95 2.76 -5.53 -7.99
C ALA A 95 3.13 -6.87 -7.34
N LEU A 96 2.42 -7.95 -7.67
CA LEU A 96 2.69 -9.27 -7.10
C LEU A 96 4.07 -9.79 -7.48
N LYS A 97 4.49 -9.60 -8.74
CA LYS A 97 5.81 -10.02 -9.21
C LYS A 97 6.93 -9.31 -8.45
N ASP A 98 6.89 -7.97 -8.41
CA ASP A 98 7.92 -7.19 -7.72
C ASP A 98 7.94 -7.49 -6.20
N LEU A 99 6.79 -7.54 -5.53
CA LEU A 99 6.74 -7.77 -4.08
C LEU A 99 7.16 -9.21 -3.68
N ALA A 100 6.94 -10.19 -4.55
CA ALA A 100 7.47 -11.54 -4.35
C ALA A 100 9.00 -11.55 -4.33
N GLU A 101 9.64 -10.75 -5.20
CA GLU A 101 11.09 -10.59 -5.27
C GLU A 101 11.65 -9.73 -4.12
N ARG A 102 10.91 -8.71 -3.67
CA ARG A 102 11.31 -7.81 -2.56
C ARG A 102 11.23 -8.42 -1.18
N SER A 103 10.48 -9.52 -1.03
CA SER A 103 10.32 -10.17 0.26
C SER A 103 11.68 -10.35 0.94
N PRO A 104 11.86 -9.92 2.21
CA PRO A 104 13.15 -9.97 2.91
C PRO A 104 13.62 -11.42 3.20
N ALA A 105 13.09 -12.41 2.50
CA ALA A 105 13.52 -13.81 2.52
C ALA A 105 14.90 -14.01 1.86
N HIS A 106 15.45 -12.98 1.18
CA HIS A 106 16.72 -13.08 0.47
C HIS A 106 17.90 -12.30 1.08
N ARG A 107 17.72 -11.59 2.19
CA ARG A 107 18.87 -11.09 2.99
C ARG A 107 19.22 -12.12 4.05
N ARG A 108 19.87 -13.20 3.62
CA ARG A 108 20.70 -14.03 4.52
C ARG A 108 22.04 -13.35 4.74
#